data_AF-A0A8N4F5K7-F1
#
_entry.id   AF-A0A8N4F5K7-F1
#
_cell.length_a   1.000
_cell.length_b   1.000
_cell.length_c   1.000
_cell.angle_alpha   90.00
_cell.angle_beta   90.00
_cell.angle_gamma   90.00
#
_symmetry.space_group_name_H-M   'P 1'
#
loop_
_entity.id
_entity.type
_entity.pdbx_description
1 polymer ?
#
loop_
_entity_poly.entity_id
_entity_poly.type
_entity_poly.pdbx_seq_one_letter_code
_entity_poly.pdbx_strand_id
1 'polypeptide(L)'
;MSPRGCLSAYSRALKPFSRAISWKPTGRPQQTLISEVSRSGTGLHSGASTTARLLPAMAGEGRYFVSGLSRSRVPAKIDHAVDSPLCTTLCGDGARVRTVEHLLSALEACGVDNCRIEIESGDEVPLLDGSAKGWVEAIEQVGLCAAENSCGHNMDKLAPELHEPMYLRRNDSFVAAFPSSKVQITYGIDFPKVERMRNAGLIQGGSAENAIVCSANAGWLNPPLRFHDEPCRHKVLDLVGDFSLFAQNGWSFAAY
;
A
#
# COMPACT_ATOMS: atom_id res chain seq x y z
N MET A 1 17.23 -18.11 13.73
CA MET A 1 16.27 -17.34 14.56
C MET A 1 14.87 -17.66 14.07
N SER A 2 13.96 -18.10 14.94
CA SER A 2 12.66 -18.63 14.51
C SER A 2 11.68 -17.51 14.08
N PRO A 3 10.74 -17.77 13.15
CA PRO A 3 9.84 -16.74 12.61
C PRO A 3 8.77 -16.25 13.61
N ARG A 4 8.72 -16.80 14.83
CA ARG A 4 7.65 -16.52 15.81
C ARG A 4 7.82 -15.19 16.56
N GLY A 5 8.94 -14.48 16.36
CA GLY A 5 9.24 -13.24 17.08
C GLY A 5 8.54 -11.98 16.54
N CYS A 6 8.19 -11.94 15.24
CA CYS A 6 7.73 -10.70 14.59
C CYS A 6 6.22 -10.45 14.74
N LEU A 7 5.41 -11.52 14.85
CA LEU A 7 3.95 -11.48 15.08
C LEU A 7 3.54 -10.74 16.38
N SER A 8 4.49 -10.54 17.30
CA SER A 8 4.25 -10.04 18.65
C SER A 8 4.26 -8.50 18.76
N ALA A 9 4.85 -7.76 17.83
CA ALA A 9 5.07 -6.32 18.02
C ALA A 9 3.85 -5.48 17.63
N TYR A 10 3.32 -5.69 16.42
CA TYR A 10 2.17 -4.92 15.89
C TYR A 10 0.85 -5.26 16.60
N SER A 11 0.60 -6.55 16.87
CA SER A 11 -0.59 -7.00 17.62
C SER A 11 -0.60 -6.53 19.08
N ARG A 12 0.56 -6.25 19.70
CA ARG A 12 0.63 -5.65 21.05
C ARG A 12 0.41 -4.15 21.06
N ALA A 13 0.86 -3.43 20.03
CA ALA A 13 0.69 -1.98 19.93
C ALA A 13 -0.77 -1.55 19.73
N LEU A 14 -1.59 -2.38 19.06
CA LEU A 14 -3.00 -2.10 18.76
C LEU A 14 -3.98 -2.60 19.83
N LYS A 15 -3.57 -3.51 20.73
CA LYS A 15 -4.42 -4.00 21.84
C LYS A 15 -5.10 -2.89 22.65
N PRO A 16 -4.41 -1.81 23.07
CA PRO A 16 -5.06 -0.72 23.80
C PRO A 16 -6.06 0.10 22.96
N PHE A 17 -6.04 -0.01 21.63
CA PHE A 17 -6.90 0.75 20.71
C PHE A 17 -8.03 -0.07 20.07
N SER A 18 -8.13 -1.36 20.37
CA SER A 18 -9.20 -2.25 19.86
C SER A 18 -10.63 -1.77 20.16
N ARG A 19 -10.83 -0.87 21.12
CA ARG A 19 -12.12 -0.24 21.44
C ARG A 19 -12.35 1.08 20.68
N ALA A 20 -11.30 1.70 20.15
CA ALA A 20 -11.37 3.00 19.50
C ALA A 20 -11.91 2.93 18.06
N ILE A 21 -11.74 1.78 17.40
CA ILE A 21 -12.14 1.56 16.01
C ILE A 21 -13.18 0.45 15.92
N SER A 22 -14.29 0.74 15.24
CA SER A 22 -15.25 -0.28 14.80
C SER A 22 -15.32 -0.36 13.28
N TRP A 23 -15.86 -1.45 12.74
CA TRP A 23 -16.07 -1.60 11.31
C TRP A 23 -17.57 -1.59 11.01
N LYS A 24 -18.01 -0.62 10.21
CA LYS A 24 -19.42 -0.45 9.86
C LYS A 24 -19.68 -0.85 8.40
N PRO A 25 -20.81 -1.53 8.13
CA PRO A 25 -21.24 -1.76 6.77
C PRO A 25 -21.54 -0.44 6.07
N THR A 26 -21.10 -0.33 4.83
CA THR A 26 -21.29 0.88 4.00
C THR A 26 -22.61 0.82 3.22
N GLY A 27 -23.27 -0.34 3.18
CA GLY A 27 -24.45 -0.59 2.34
C GLY A 27 -24.10 -0.75 0.86
N ARG A 28 -22.82 -0.96 0.53
CA ARG A 28 -22.32 -1.09 -0.84
C ARG A 28 -21.60 -2.43 -1.00
N PRO A 29 -21.80 -3.15 -2.12
CA PRO A 29 -21.09 -4.40 -2.33
C PRO A 29 -19.60 -4.14 -2.50
N GLN A 30 -18.79 -5.05 -1.95
CA GLN A 30 -17.36 -5.09 -2.23
C GLN A 30 -17.11 -5.13 -3.75
N GLN A 31 -16.04 -4.50 -4.21
CA GLN A 31 -15.68 -4.44 -5.63
C GLN A 31 -14.44 -5.28 -5.94
N THR A 32 -14.33 -5.68 -7.20
CA THR A 32 -13.17 -6.31 -7.83
C THR A 32 -13.00 -5.75 -9.25
N LEU A 33 -11.88 -6.06 -9.91
CA LEU A 33 -11.68 -5.73 -11.32
C LEU A 33 -12.64 -6.52 -12.22
N ILE A 34 -13.05 -5.94 -13.35
CA ILE A 34 -13.85 -6.65 -14.38
C ILE A 34 -13.00 -7.72 -15.10
N SER A 35 -11.76 -7.39 -15.41
CA SER A 35 -10.83 -8.28 -16.11
C SER A 35 -9.41 -8.08 -15.59
N GLU A 36 -8.50 -8.97 -15.97
CA GLU A 36 -7.10 -8.82 -15.61
C GLU A 36 -6.45 -7.61 -16.29
N VAL A 37 -5.46 -7.04 -15.61
CA VAL A 37 -4.57 -6.02 -16.17
C VAL A 37 -3.14 -6.24 -15.68
N SER A 38 -2.15 -5.90 -16.48
CA SER A 38 -0.74 -6.02 -16.12
C SER A 38 0.03 -4.72 -16.33
N ARG A 39 1.08 -4.54 -15.54
CA ARG A 39 2.10 -3.52 -15.75
C ARG A 39 3.47 -4.11 -15.46
N SER A 40 4.43 -3.76 -16.30
CA SER A 40 5.84 -4.14 -16.15
C SER A 40 6.70 -2.90 -15.96
N GLY A 41 7.81 -3.06 -15.27
CA GLY A 41 8.76 -1.99 -15.02
C GLY A 41 9.91 -2.45 -14.15
N THR A 42 10.66 -1.50 -13.62
CA THR A 42 11.81 -1.76 -12.75
C THR A 42 11.41 -1.66 -11.29
N GLY A 43 11.86 -2.59 -10.44
CA GLY A 43 11.76 -2.48 -8.99
C GLY A 43 12.70 -1.40 -8.45
N LEU A 44 12.22 -0.53 -7.55
CA LEU A 44 12.97 0.60 -7.01
C LEU A 44 14.25 0.17 -6.29
N HIS A 45 14.18 -0.88 -5.49
CA HIS A 45 15.28 -1.32 -4.63
C HIS A 45 16.14 -2.40 -5.29
N SER A 46 15.51 -3.35 -5.98
CA SER A 46 16.23 -4.42 -6.70
C SER A 46 16.92 -3.94 -7.97
N GLY A 47 16.37 -2.93 -8.65
CA GLY A 47 16.76 -2.57 -10.02
C GLY A 47 16.39 -3.65 -11.05
N ALA A 48 15.68 -4.71 -10.66
CA ALA A 48 15.30 -5.81 -11.54
C ALA A 48 14.02 -5.47 -12.33
N SER A 49 13.91 -6.02 -13.54
CA SER A 49 12.64 -6.02 -14.27
C SER A 49 11.62 -6.93 -13.58
N THR A 50 10.40 -6.45 -13.44
CA THR A 50 9.29 -7.15 -12.78
C THR A 50 7.97 -6.79 -13.45
N THR A 51 7.03 -7.71 -13.39
CA THR A 51 5.66 -7.53 -13.86
C THR A 51 4.71 -7.86 -12.72
N ALA A 52 3.73 -6.99 -12.49
CA ALA A 52 2.59 -7.35 -11.66
C ALA A 52 1.32 -7.48 -12.52
N ARG A 53 0.55 -8.53 -12.23
CA ARG A 53 -0.79 -8.76 -12.80
C ARG A 53 -1.83 -8.60 -11.71
N LEU A 54 -2.84 -7.79 -11.98
CA LEU A 54 -3.99 -7.61 -11.13
C LEU A 54 -5.14 -8.41 -11.73
N LEU A 55 -5.68 -9.36 -10.97
CA LEU A 55 -6.77 -10.22 -11.39
C LEU A 55 -7.97 -10.06 -10.47
N PRO A 56 -9.19 -10.28 -10.97
CA PRO A 56 -10.37 -10.32 -10.14
C PRO A 56 -10.25 -11.37 -9.02
N ALA A 57 -10.83 -11.08 -7.86
CA ALA A 57 -10.91 -12.02 -6.74
C ALA A 57 -12.32 -12.07 -6.15
N MET A 58 -12.64 -13.15 -5.44
CA MET A 58 -13.98 -13.34 -4.89
C MET A 58 -14.24 -12.39 -3.71
N ALA A 59 -15.52 -12.10 -3.46
CA ALA A 59 -15.92 -11.33 -2.29
C ALA A 59 -15.44 -12.01 -1.00
N GLY A 60 -14.90 -11.20 -0.08
CA GLY A 60 -14.35 -11.65 1.20
C GLY A 60 -12.88 -12.10 1.15
N GLU A 61 -12.27 -12.22 -0.02
CA GLU A 61 -10.86 -12.61 -0.12
C GLU A 61 -9.90 -11.47 0.23
N GLY A 62 -10.35 -10.22 0.05
CA GLY A 62 -9.53 -9.03 0.14
C GLY A 62 -8.44 -8.97 -0.93
N ARG A 63 -7.44 -8.13 -0.69
CA ARG A 63 -6.25 -8.01 -1.52
C ARG A 63 -5.17 -8.97 -1.04
N TYR A 64 -4.52 -9.66 -1.96
CA TYR A 64 -3.40 -10.53 -1.64
C TYR A 64 -2.44 -10.67 -2.81
N PHE A 65 -1.18 -10.90 -2.47
CA PHE A 65 -0.13 -11.16 -3.44
C PHE A 65 0.06 -12.66 -3.66
N VAL A 66 0.54 -13.01 -4.84
CA VAL A 66 1.02 -14.34 -5.21
C VAL A 66 2.43 -14.16 -5.76
N SER A 67 3.43 -14.67 -5.05
CA SER A 67 4.84 -14.42 -5.33
C SER A 67 5.73 -15.63 -5.02
N GLY A 68 6.96 -15.60 -5.51
CA GLY A 68 7.97 -16.64 -5.32
C GLY A 68 7.76 -17.87 -6.20
N LEU A 69 8.74 -18.76 -6.17
CA LEU A 69 8.76 -19.98 -7.00
C LEU A 69 7.57 -20.91 -6.71
N SER A 70 7.14 -20.96 -5.45
CA SER A 70 5.98 -21.75 -5.00
C SER A 70 4.65 -21.07 -5.24
N ARG A 71 4.63 -19.84 -5.77
CA ARG A 71 3.40 -19.05 -5.97
C ARG A 71 2.58 -18.95 -4.68
N SER A 72 3.27 -18.69 -3.57
CA SER A 72 2.64 -18.61 -2.25
C SER A 72 1.74 -17.38 -2.15
N ARG A 73 0.61 -17.51 -1.45
CA ARG A 73 -0.31 -16.41 -1.15
C ARG A 73 0.25 -15.59 0.03
N VAL A 74 0.37 -14.29 -0.16
CA VAL A 74 0.78 -13.32 0.87
C VAL A 74 -0.35 -12.30 1.04
N PRO A 75 -1.19 -12.41 2.09
CA PRO A 75 -2.27 -11.45 2.34
C PRO A 75 -1.74 -10.02 2.49
N ALA A 76 -2.43 -9.03 1.89
CA ALA A 76 -2.14 -7.61 2.10
C ALA A 76 -2.76 -7.13 3.42
N LYS A 77 -2.20 -7.62 4.54
CA LYS A 77 -2.66 -7.33 5.89
C LYS A 77 -1.50 -6.93 6.79
N ILE A 78 -1.78 -6.11 7.80
CA ILE A 78 -0.76 -5.61 8.74
C ILE A 78 0.03 -6.73 9.45
N ASP A 79 -0.60 -7.88 9.70
CA ASP A 79 0.06 -9.04 10.34
C ASP A 79 1.17 -9.67 9.47
N HIS A 80 1.14 -9.40 8.16
CA HIS A 80 2.16 -9.83 7.20
C HIS A 80 3.20 -8.74 6.92
N ALA A 81 2.99 -7.52 7.41
CA ALA A 81 3.93 -6.42 7.23
C ALA A 81 5.16 -6.60 8.14
N VAL A 82 6.34 -6.43 7.56
CA VAL A 82 7.62 -6.47 8.27
C VAL A 82 8.33 -5.14 8.13
N ASP A 83 9.05 -4.74 9.17
CA ASP A 83 9.87 -3.54 9.14
C ASP A 83 10.97 -3.71 8.07
N SER A 84 11.01 -2.79 7.12
CA SER A 84 11.94 -2.79 6.01
C SER A 84 12.39 -1.36 5.73
N PRO A 85 13.70 -1.10 5.54
CA PRO A 85 14.16 0.22 5.20
C PRO A 85 13.52 0.71 3.90
N LEU A 86 12.94 1.91 3.94
CA LEU A 86 12.50 2.71 2.79
C LEU A 86 11.29 2.18 1.99
N CYS A 87 10.66 1.08 2.38
CA CYS A 87 9.44 0.58 1.73
C CYS A 87 8.62 -0.31 2.67
N THR A 88 7.34 -0.52 2.34
CA THR A 88 6.51 -1.51 3.03
C THR A 88 6.70 -2.88 2.39
N THR A 89 6.98 -3.88 3.22
CA THR A 89 7.25 -5.25 2.78
C THR A 89 6.30 -6.23 3.45
N LEU A 90 5.74 -7.14 2.67
CA LEU A 90 4.87 -8.22 3.14
C LEU A 90 5.59 -9.57 3.04
N CYS A 91 5.43 -10.40 4.07
CA CYS A 91 5.94 -11.77 4.11
C CYS A 91 4.84 -12.76 4.48
N GLY A 92 4.80 -13.91 3.81
CA GLY A 92 3.84 -14.98 4.08
C GLY A 92 4.22 -16.26 3.35
N ASP A 93 4.06 -17.41 4.02
CA ASP A 93 4.25 -18.75 3.44
C ASP A 93 5.54 -18.90 2.59
N GLY A 94 6.66 -18.38 3.11
CA GLY A 94 7.97 -18.43 2.47
C GLY A 94 8.20 -17.45 1.33
N ALA A 95 7.19 -16.65 0.95
CA ALA A 95 7.31 -15.58 -0.05
C ALA A 95 7.44 -14.20 0.61
N ARG A 96 8.01 -13.27 -0.17
CA ARG A 96 8.19 -11.86 0.17
C ARG A 96 7.74 -11.00 -1.00
N VAL A 97 7.13 -9.85 -0.71
CA VAL A 97 6.82 -8.81 -1.70
C VAL A 97 7.15 -7.45 -1.09
N ARG A 98 7.96 -6.65 -1.78
CA ARG A 98 8.46 -5.33 -1.38
C ARG A 98 7.79 -4.22 -2.20
N THR A 99 7.78 -3.01 -1.63
CA THR A 99 7.32 -1.78 -2.31
C THR A 99 5.84 -1.85 -2.69
N VAL A 100 5.00 -2.33 -1.78
CA VAL A 100 3.57 -2.60 -2.03
C VAL A 100 2.70 -1.33 -1.95
N GLU A 101 3.18 -0.30 -1.26
CA GLU A 101 2.47 0.89 -0.83
C GLU A 101 1.80 1.66 -1.98
N HIS A 102 2.48 1.88 -3.11
CA HIS A 102 1.90 2.64 -4.23
C HIS A 102 0.74 1.90 -4.91
N LEU A 103 0.92 0.59 -5.15
CA LEU A 103 -0.11 -0.23 -5.76
C LEU A 103 -1.31 -0.37 -4.82
N LEU A 104 -1.07 -0.61 -3.54
CA LEU A 104 -2.13 -0.68 -2.55
C LEU A 104 -2.88 0.65 -2.40
N SER A 105 -2.17 1.79 -2.48
CA SER A 105 -2.79 3.11 -2.50
C SER A 105 -3.70 3.29 -3.73
N ALA A 106 -3.26 2.83 -4.91
CA ALA A 106 -4.07 2.90 -6.13
C ALA A 106 -5.33 2.04 -6.01
N LEU A 107 -5.20 0.81 -5.53
CA LEU A 107 -6.32 -0.10 -5.31
C LEU A 107 -7.32 0.49 -4.31
N GLU A 108 -6.85 1.04 -3.19
CA GLU A 108 -7.70 1.69 -2.19
C GLU A 108 -8.43 2.90 -2.77
N ALA A 109 -7.72 3.79 -3.47
CA ALA A 109 -8.30 5.00 -4.05
C ALA A 109 -9.32 4.70 -5.16
N CYS A 110 -9.09 3.65 -5.94
CA CYS A 110 -10.03 3.20 -6.97
C CYS A 110 -11.22 2.42 -6.38
N GLY A 111 -11.16 2.01 -5.11
CA GLY A 111 -12.21 1.23 -4.45
C GLY A 111 -12.16 -0.27 -4.74
N VAL A 112 -10.99 -0.83 -5.06
CA VAL A 112 -10.79 -2.27 -5.27
C VAL A 112 -10.63 -2.99 -3.93
N ASP A 113 -11.67 -3.69 -3.51
CA ASP A 113 -11.70 -4.38 -2.21
C ASP A 113 -11.08 -5.79 -2.31
N ASN A 114 -11.33 -6.49 -3.42
CA ASN A 114 -10.83 -7.85 -3.68
C ASN A 114 -9.94 -7.86 -4.93
N CYS A 115 -8.71 -8.33 -4.78
CA CYS A 115 -7.77 -8.42 -5.91
C CYS A 115 -6.70 -9.49 -5.64
N ARG A 116 -6.48 -10.36 -6.61
CA ARG A 116 -5.30 -11.23 -6.67
C ARG A 116 -4.19 -10.49 -7.40
N ILE A 117 -3.05 -10.32 -6.76
CA ILE A 117 -1.92 -9.57 -7.29
C ILE A 117 -0.76 -10.52 -7.52
N GLU A 118 -0.43 -10.83 -8.76
CA GLU A 118 0.65 -11.75 -9.06
C GLU A 118 1.92 -11.00 -9.41
N ILE A 119 3.02 -11.32 -8.72
CA ILE A 119 4.37 -10.86 -9.09
C ILE A 119 5.00 -11.97 -9.93
N GLU A 120 5.29 -11.70 -11.20
CA GLU A 120 5.76 -12.73 -12.13
C GLU A 120 7.20 -13.18 -11.82
N SER A 121 8.07 -12.22 -11.50
CA SER A 121 9.48 -12.47 -11.22
C SER A 121 10.00 -11.55 -10.12
N GLY A 122 10.94 -12.07 -9.33
CA GLY A 122 11.49 -11.32 -8.20
C GLY A 122 10.53 -11.23 -7.02
N ASP A 123 10.71 -10.21 -6.20
CA ASP A 123 9.99 -10.02 -4.94
C ASP A 123 9.57 -8.56 -4.72
N GLU A 124 9.41 -7.79 -5.79
CA GLU A 124 9.16 -6.35 -5.75
C GLU A 124 8.15 -5.94 -6.81
N VAL A 125 7.24 -5.04 -6.43
CA VAL A 125 6.24 -4.43 -7.33
C VAL A 125 6.95 -3.45 -8.27
N PRO A 126 6.59 -3.37 -9.57
CA PRO A 126 7.20 -2.41 -10.48
C PRO A 126 6.88 -0.97 -10.04
N LEU A 127 7.91 -0.12 -10.02
CA LEU A 127 7.80 1.27 -9.58
C LEU A 127 7.02 2.16 -10.56
N LEU A 128 7.05 1.80 -11.85
CA LEU A 128 6.51 2.60 -12.96
C LEU A 128 7.14 4.00 -12.98
N ASP A 129 6.33 5.05 -12.90
CA ASP A 129 6.77 6.45 -12.90
C ASP A 129 7.07 7.01 -11.50
N GLY A 130 7.09 6.14 -10.48
CA GLY A 130 7.29 6.54 -9.08
C GLY A 130 6.01 6.99 -8.37
N SER A 131 4.86 6.99 -9.04
CA SER A 131 3.57 7.36 -8.46
C SER A 131 2.55 6.23 -8.57
N ALA A 132 1.33 6.46 -8.09
CA ALA A 132 0.21 5.54 -8.27
C ALA A 132 -0.47 5.68 -9.66
N LYS A 133 -0.11 6.69 -10.46
CA LYS A 133 -0.83 7.04 -11.69
C LYS A 133 -0.96 5.86 -12.66
N GLY A 134 0.15 5.19 -12.96
CA GLY A 134 0.14 4.07 -13.91
C GLY A 134 -0.71 2.88 -13.45
N TRP A 135 -0.92 2.73 -12.14
CA TRP A 135 -1.83 1.74 -11.55
C TRP A 135 -3.29 2.19 -11.62
N VAL A 136 -3.58 3.45 -11.27
CA VAL A 136 -4.93 4.02 -11.37
C VAL A 136 -5.44 3.93 -12.81
N GLU A 137 -4.64 4.36 -13.79
CA GLU A 137 -5.00 4.28 -15.21
C GLU A 137 -5.25 2.83 -15.66
N ALA A 138 -4.48 1.87 -15.12
CA ALA A 138 -4.68 0.45 -15.41
C ALA A 138 -6.01 -0.09 -14.88
N ILE A 139 -6.39 0.32 -13.66
CA ILE A 139 -7.63 -0.09 -13.00
C ILE A 139 -8.83 0.57 -13.68
N GLU A 140 -8.76 1.87 -13.96
CA GLU A 140 -9.82 2.62 -14.65
C GLU A 140 -10.06 2.07 -16.07
N GLN A 141 -9.00 1.66 -16.76
CA GLN A 141 -9.09 1.08 -18.11
C GLN A 141 -9.93 -0.21 -18.13
N VAL A 142 -9.80 -1.08 -17.12
CA VAL A 142 -10.58 -2.33 -17.05
C VAL A 142 -11.93 -2.14 -16.36
N GLY A 143 -12.04 -1.18 -15.46
CA GLY A 143 -13.25 -0.92 -14.68
C GLY A 143 -13.48 -1.94 -13.56
N LEU A 144 -14.50 -1.66 -12.75
CA LEU A 144 -14.86 -2.44 -11.57
C LEU A 144 -16.24 -3.06 -11.68
N CYS A 145 -16.42 -4.18 -10.98
CA CYS A 145 -17.71 -4.80 -10.75
C CYS A 145 -17.86 -5.24 -9.30
N ALA A 146 -19.10 -5.45 -8.88
CA ALA A 146 -19.39 -6.02 -7.58
C ALA A 146 -18.82 -7.44 -7.50
N ALA A 147 -18.00 -7.71 -6.49
CA ALA A 147 -17.43 -9.03 -6.25
C ALA A 147 -18.52 -9.98 -5.73
N GLU A 148 -18.45 -11.23 -6.16
CA GLU A 148 -19.29 -12.32 -5.67
C GLU A 148 -18.42 -13.37 -4.98
N ASN A 149 -18.98 -14.02 -3.95
CA ASN A 149 -18.36 -15.18 -3.33
C ASN A 149 -18.64 -16.46 -4.14
N SER A 150 -18.15 -17.61 -3.67
CA SER A 150 -18.34 -18.91 -4.34
C SER A 150 -19.81 -19.35 -4.53
N CYS A 151 -20.75 -18.67 -3.87
CA CYS A 151 -22.19 -18.93 -3.99
C CYS A 151 -22.91 -17.92 -4.91
N GLY A 152 -22.18 -16.99 -5.54
CA GLY A 152 -22.77 -15.94 -6.38
C GLY A 152 -23.41 -14.80 -5.58
N HIS A 153 -23.08 -14.66 -4.29
CA HIS A 153 -23.60 -13.57 -3.46
C HIS A 153 -22.54 -12.49 -3.23
N ASN A 154 -22.97 -11.23 -3.27
CA ASN A 154 -22.13 -10.11 -2.87
C ASN A 154 -21.96 -10.07 -1.34
N MET A 155 -20.88 -9.42 -0.90
CA MET A 155 -20.65 -9.09 0.50
C MET A 155 -20.61 -7.58 0.66
N ASP A 156 -21.09 -7.06 1.80
CA ASP A 156 -21.03 -5.62 2.09
C ASP A 156 -19.58 -5.20 2.36
N LYS A 157 -19.21 -4.04 1.82
CA LYS A 157 -17.95 -3.37 2.11
C LYS A 157 -18.05 -2.75 3.49
N LEU A 158 -17.05 -3.00 4.33
CA LEU A 158 -16.95 -2.35 5.64
C LEU A 158 -15.93 -1.21 5.60
N ALA A 159 -16.20 -0.17 6.37
CA ALA A 159 -15.29 0.95 6.58
C ALA A 159 -15.01 1.14 8.09
N PRO A 160 -13.80 1.58 8.46
CA PRO A 160 -13.48 1.86 9.84
C PRO A 160 -14.20 3.13 10.30
N GLU A 161 -14.65 3.12 11.53
CA GLU A 161 -15.15 4.29 12.24
C GLU A 161 -14.36 4.46 13.53
N LEU A 162 -13.72 5.62 13.65
CA LEU A 162 -12.96 6.01 14.82
C LEU A 162 -13.87 6.74 15.81
N HIS A 163 -13.97 6.25 17.03
CA HIS A 163 -14.88 6.77 18.08
C HIS A 163 -14.22 7.76 19.02
N GLU A 164 -12.90 7.69 19.15
CA GLU A 164 -12.11 8.55 20.02
C GLU A 164 -10.77 8.92 19.36
N PRO A 165 -10.16 10.08 19.69
CA PRO A 165 -8.86 10.42 19.16
C PRO A 165 -7.78 9.40 19.51
N MET A 166 -6.91 9.12 18.54
CA MET A 166 -5.73 8.28 18.71
C MET A 166 -4.48 9.11 18.42
N TYR A 167 -3.44 8.91 19.22
CA TYR A 167 -2.16 9.59 19.06
C TYR A 167 -1.02 8.63 19.33
N LEU A 168 -0.08 8.56 18.39
CA LEU A 168 1.15 7.81 18.52
C LEU A 168 2.33 8.72 18.22
N ARG A 169 3.33 8.73 19.09
CA ARG A 169 4.59 9.45 18.88
C ARG A 169 5.77 8.50 19.08
N ARG A 170 6.74 8.58 18.17
CA ARG A 170 8.05 7.93 18.27
C ARG A 170 9.12 8.94 17.89
N ASN A 171 9.96 9.31 18.85
CA ASN A 171 10.97 10.36 18.67
C ASN A 171 10.33 11.69 18.21
N ASP A 172 10.80 12.24 17.10
CA ASP A 172 10.31 13.45 16.43
C ASP A 172 9.11 13.23 15.52
N SER A 173 8.75 11.97 15.26
CA SER A 173 7.64 11.59 14.39
C SER A 173 6.38 11.29 15.19
N PHE A 174 5.22 11.72 14.69
CA PHE A 174 3.92 11.41 15.30
C PHE A 174 2.84 11.18 14.24
N VAL A 175 1.82 10.43 14.61
CA VAL A 175 0.57 10.24 13.87
C VAL A 175 -0.58 10.51 14.83
N ALA A 176 -1.55 11.29 14.39
CA ALA A 176 -2.77 11.54 15.13
C ALA A 176 -3.98 11.25 14.23
N ALA A 177 -5.00 10.61 14.79
CA ALA A 177 -6.26 10.35 14.12
C ALA A 177 -7.41 10.85 15.01
N PHE A 178 -8.40 11.48 14.40
CA PHE A 178 -9.55 12.05 15.10
C PHE A 178 -10.85 11.53 14.47
N PRO A 179 -11.91 11.28 15.26
CA PRO A 179 -13.22 10.95 14.74
C PRO A 179 -13.68 11.97 13.71
N SER A 180 -14.12 11.50 12.54
CA SER A 180 -14.62 12.34 11.46
C SER A 180 -15.56 11.54 10.57
N SER A 181 -16.61 12.19 10.07
CA SER A 181 -17.51 11.61 9.06
C SER A 181 -16.92 11.63 7.64
N LYS A 182 -15.74 12.22 7.46
CA LYS A 182 -15.00 12.29 6.20
C LYS A 182 -13.54 11.92 6.39
N VAL A 183 -12.97 11.20 5.44
CA VAL A 183 -11.52 10.95 5.40
C VAL A 183 -10.81 12.26 5.06
N GLN A 184 -9.95 12.72 5.97
CA GLN A 184 -9.08 13.87 5.78
C GLN A 184 -7.68 13.48 6.24
N ILE A 185 -6.70 13.65 5.35
CA ILE A 185 -5.31 13.28 5.62
C ILE A 185 -4.45 14.54 5.48
N THR A 186 -3.70 14.85 6.52
CA THR A 186 -2.69 15.92 6.54
C THR A 186 -1.34 15.29 6.86
N TYR A 187 -0.30 15.69 6.12
CA TYR A 187 1.04 15.15 6.30
C TYR A 187 2.06 16.29 6.33
N GLY A 188 3.02 16.21 7.25
CA GLY A 188 4.16 17.12 7.33
C GLY A 188 5.47 16.34 7.29
N ILE A 189 6.47 16.88 6.57
CA ILE A 189 7.83 16.35 6.52
C ILE A 189 8.83 17.46 6.82
N ASP A 190 9.90 17.07 7.49
CA ASP A 190 11.11 17.88 7.65
C ASP A 190 12.30 17.01 7.23
N PHE A 191 12.99 17.41 6.16
CA PHE A 191 14.10 16.64 5.59
C PHE A 191 15.46 17.30 5.88
N PRO A 192 16.18 16.85 6.90
CA PRO A 192 17.60 17.19 7.03
C PRO A 192 18.44 16.36 6.04
N LYS A 193 18.94 17.02 4.98
CA LYS A 193 20.03 16.67 4.02
C LYS A 193 20.24 15.17 3.64
N VAL A 194 19.99 14.86 2.36
CA VAL A 194 20.01 13.50 1.76
C VAL A 194 21.32 13.17 1.01
N GLU A 195 22.42 12.85 1.72
CA GLU A 195 23.64 12.32 1.06
C GLU A 195 23.98 10.86 1.42
N ARG A 196 23.27 10.25 2.39
CA ARG A 196 23.70 8.99 3.03
C ARG A 196 23.19 7.69 2.39
N MET A 197 22.16 7.74 1.54
CA MET A 197 21.38 6.55 1.14
C MET A 197 22.00 5.72 0.00
N ARG A 198 22.68 6.34 -0.98
CA ARG A 198 23.27 5.61 -2.12
C ARG A 198 24.43 4.69 -1.72
N ASN A 199 25.23 5.10 -0.73
CA ASN A 199 26.38 4.33 -0.27
C ASN A 199 25.99 3.06 0.54
N ALA A 200 24.71 2.91 0.90
CA ALA A 200 24.18 1.77 1.64
C ALA A 200 23.58 0.68 0.73
N GLY A 201 23.67 0.81 -0.60
CA GLY A 201 23.12 -0.18 -1.55
C GLY A 201 21.59 -0.16 -1.68
N LEU A 202 20.93 0.89 -1.21
CA LEU A 202 19.48 1.11 -1.34
C LEU A 202 19.17 1.92 -2.62
N ILE A 203 17.88 1.99 -3.02
CA ILE A 203 17.35 2.81 -4.14
C ILE A 203 18.06 2.60 -5.50
N GLN A 204 18.51 1.38 -5.81
CA GLN A 204 19.34 1.09 -7.00
C GLN A 204 18.61 1.28 -8.34
N GLY A 205 17.28 1.15 -8.36
CA GLY A 205 16.42 1.44 -9.51
C GLY A 205 15.92 2.89 -9.58
N GLY A 206 16.29 3.74 -8.61
CA GLY A 206 15.88 5.13 -8.58
C GLY A 206 16.62 5.99 -9.62
N SER A 207 15.87 6.66 -10.49
CA SER A 207 16.36 7.59 -11.52
C SER A 207 15.54 8.89 -11.48
N ALA A 208 15.98 9.90 -12.26
CA ALA A 208 15.21 11.13 -12.42
C ALA A 208 13.85 10.94 -13.12
N GLU A 209 13.63 9.78 -13.76
CA GLU A 209 12.39 9.45 -14.48
C GLU A 209 11.32 8.84 -13.56
N ASN A 210 11.73 8.24 -12.44
CA ASN A 210 10.85 7.48 -11.54
C ASN A 210 10.95 7.89 -10.06
N ALA A 211 11.75 8.91 -9.75
CA ALA A 211 11.87 9.46 -8.41
C ALA A 211 12.17 10.97 -8.48
N ILE A 212 11.66 11.73 -7.51
CA ILE A 212 12.05 13.14 -7.33
C ILE A 212 13.38 13.15 -6.59
N VAL A 213 14.38 13.82 -7.16
CA VAL A 213 15.72 13.90 -6.58
C VAL A 213 15.97 15.30 -6.08
N CYS A 214 16.22 15.44 -4.78
CA CYS A 214 16.60 16.71 -4.17
C CYS A 214 18.07 16.70 -3.76
N SER A 215 18.82 17.70 -4.18
CA SER A 215 20.15 18.01 -3.65
C SER A 215 20.04 19.01 -2.50
N ALA A 216 20.83 18.81 -1.45
CA ALA A 216 20.92 19.75 -0.34
C ALA A 216 21.46 21.13 -0.77
N ASN A 217 22.26 21.18 -1.84
CA ASN A 217 22.95 22.40 -2.29
C ASN A 217 22.38 22.98 -3.59
N ALA A 218 21.75 22.15 -4.43
CA ALA A 218 21.25 22.54 -5.74
C ALA A 218 19.72 22.53 -5.86
N GLY A 219 18.99 22.21 -4.78
CA GLY A 219 17.53 22.08 -4.82
C GLY A 219 17.08 20.85 -5.62
N TRP A 220 15.91 20.92 -6.25
CA TRP A 220 15.37 19.83 -7.08
C TRP A 220 16.24 19.61 -8.32
N LEU A 221 16.68 18.37 -8.53
CA LEU A 221 17.56 17.99 -9.66
C LEU A 221 16.78 17.57 -10.91
N ASN A 222 15.49 17.29 -10.79
CA ASN A 222 14.60 16.97 -11.91
C ASN A 222 13.30 17.83 -11.92
N PRO A 223 13.42 19.17 -12.00
CA PRO A 223 12.27 20.02 -12.26
C PRO A 223 11.74 19.87 -13.70
N PRO A 224 10.47 20.24 -13.97
CA PRO A 224 9.50 20.74 -13.01
C PRO A 224 8.94 19.61 -12.14
N LEU A 225 8.63 19.92 -10.88
CA LEU A 225 7.77 19.07 -10.07
C LEU A 225 6.36 19.04 -10.68
N ARG A 226 5.65 17.92 -10.54
CA ARG A 226 4.24 17.81 -10.95
C ARG A 226 3.35 18.70 -10.08
N PHE A 227 3.72 18.85 -8.81
CA PHE A 227 3.08 19.75 -7.84
C PHE A 227 4.14 20.43 -6.97
N HIS A 228 3.89 21.66 -6.52
CA HIS A 228 4.84 22.37 -5.63
C HIS A 228 5.09 21.65 -4.29
N ASP A 229 4.13 20.86 -3.84
CA ASP A 229 4.10 20.06 -2.61
C ASP A 229 4.20 18.54 -2.88
N GLU A 230 4.71 18.14 -4.04
CA GLU A 230 4.76 16.74 -4.49
C GLU A 230 5.38 15.76 -3.47
N PRO A 231 6.47 16.08 -2.73
CA PRO A 231 6.98 15.19 -1.69
C PRO A 231 5.98 14.90 -0.56
N CYS A 232 5.21 15.90 -0.13
CA CYS A 232 4.16 15.73 0.88
C CYS A 232 3.00 14.90 0.32
N ARG A 233 2.58 15.16 -0.93
CA ARG A 233 1.54 14.36 -1.60
C ARG A 233 1.95 12.89 -1.76
N HIS A 234 3.21 12.64 -2.07
CA HIS A 234 3.75 11.29 -2.16
C HIS A 234 3.73 10.59 -0.79
N LYS A 235 4.04 11.29 0.31
CA LYS A 235 3.91 10.71 1.66
C LYS A 235 2.47 10.43 2.06
N VAL A 236 1.51 11.22 1.59
CA VAL A 236 0.07 10.90 1.73
C VAL A 236 -0.28 9.64 0.95
N LEU A 237 0.22 9.49 -0.28
CA LEU A 237 0.05 8.28 -1.08
C LEU A 237 0.60 7.04 -0.36
N ASP A 238 1.84 7.10 0.14
CA ASP A 238 2.44 6.02 0.94
C ASP A 238 1.54 5.64 2.13
N LEU A 239 1.10 6.65 2.89
CA LEU A 239 0.26 6.46 4.07
C LEU A 239 -1.08 5.80 3.74
N VAL A 240 -1.72 6.18 2.62
CA VAL A 240 -2.97 5.54 2.17
C VAL A 240 -2.73 4.07 1.84
N GLY A 241 -1.62 3.76 1.16
CA GLY A 241 -1.21 2.39 0.87
C GLY A 241 -1.01 1.56 2.14
N ASP A 242 -0.30 2.10 3.12
CA ASP A 242 -0.05 1.44 4.41
C ASP A 242 -1.33 1.27 5.23
N PHE A 243 -2.19 2.28 5.29
CA PHE A 243 -3.47 2.20 5.99
C PHE A 243 -4.43 1.18 5.37
N SER A 244 -4.30 0.94 4.08
CA SER A 244 -5.05 -0.10 3.38
C SER A 244 -4.75 -1.52 3.93
N LEU A 245 -3.61 -1.74 4.60
CA LEU A 245 -3.26 -3.02 5.24
C LEU A 245 -4.07 -3.32 6.51
N PHE A 246 -4.78 -2.33 7.06
CA PHE A 246 -5.72 -2.56 8.15
C PHE A 246 -7.05 -3.12 7.66
N ALA A 247 -7.33 -3.05 6.36
CA ALA A 247 -8.49 -3.70 5.77
C ALA A 247 -8.39 -5.22 5.93
N GLN A 248 -9.47 -5.84 6.42
CA GLN A 248 -9.57 -7.29 6.48
C GLN A 248 -10.61 -7.76 5.46
N ASN A 249 -10.36 -8.81 4.70
CA ASN A 249 -11.39 -9.56 3.96
C ASN A 249 -12.34 -8.69 3.10
N GLY A 250 -11.77 -7.76 2.33
CA GLY A 250 -12.53 -6.85 1.45
C GLY A 250 -13.10 -5.61 2.14
N TRP A 251 -12.62 -5.27 3.34
CA TRP A 251 -12.86 -3.96 3.93
C TRP A 251 -12.03 -2.89 3.21
N SER A 252 -12.37 -1.63 3.45
CA SER A 252 -11.66 -0.49 2.90
C SER A 252 -11.39 0.47 4.03
N PHE A 253 -10.26 1.17 3.97
CA PHE A 253 -9.98 2.26 4.90
C PHE A 253 -10.92 3.46 4.69
N ALA A 254 -11.53 3.57 3.50
CA ALA A 254 -12.43 4.66 3.15
C ALA A 254 -13.85 4.18 2.80
N ALA A 255 -14.83 4.91 3.33
CA ALA A 255 -16.24 4.82 2.93
C ALA A 255 -16.50 5.80 1.78
N TYR A 256 -15.95 5.54 0.58
CA TYR A 256 -16.35 6.28 -0.62
C TYR A 256 -17.78 5.91 -1.00
#